data_AF-A0A7S2W6A7-F1
#
_entry.id   AF-A0A7S2W6A7-F1
#
_cell.length_a   1.000
_cell.length_b   1.000
_cell.length_c   1.000
_cell.angle_alpha   90.00
_cell.angle_beta   90.00
_cell.angle_gamma   90.00
#
_symmetry.space_group_name_H-M   'P 1'
#
loop_
_entity.id
_entity.type
_entity.pdbx_description
1 polymer ?
#
loop_
_entity_poly.entity_id
_entity_poly.type
_entity_poly.pdbx_seq_one_letter_code
_entity_poly.pdbx_strand_id
1 'polypeptide(L)'
;MTVEVERGYAETKDFRIATLGNVDAGKSTLAGCLSRGILDDGRGHARSYVLKHIHEQKRGQTSSISQCLLGYNKEGQVLPPTAGPEQARKCRRKDLYEVATKALFRVTLVDLYEVATKALFRVTLVDL
;
A
#
# COMPACT_ATOMS: atom_id res chain seq x y z
N MET A 1 -26.47 25.46 -23.36
CA MET A 1 -26.59 24.52 -22.23
C MET A 1 -25.19 24.17 -21.78
N THR A 2 -24.61 25.04 -20.97
CA THR A 2 -23.28 24.85 -20.37
C THR A 2 -23.44 23.85 -19.24
N VAL A 3 -22.80 22.69 -19.37
CA VAL A 3 -22.75 21.70 -18.29
C VAL A 3 -21.60 22.12 -17.38
N GLU A 4 -21.91 22.81 -16.30
CA GLU A 4 -20.91 23.09 -15.27
C GLU A 4 -20.55 21.78 -14.57
N VAL A 5 -19.33 21.29 -14.84
CA VAL A 5 -18.73 20.22 -14.06
C VAL A 5 -18.05 20.88 -12.86
N GLU A 6 -18.85 21.27 -11.87
CA GLU A 6 -18.32 21.58 -10.54
C GLU A 6 -17.88 20.28 -9.87
N ARG A 7 -16.69 19.77 -10.24
CA ARG A 7 -15.96 18.86 -9.37
C ARG A 7 -15.27 19.71 -8.31
N GLY A 8 -16.01 20.12 -7.30
CA GLY A 8 -15.42 20.57 -6.05
C GLY A 8 -14.43 19.49 -5.60
N TYR A 9 -13.17 19.88 -5.35
CA TYR A 9 -12.21 19.03 -4.66
C TYR A 9 -12.75 18.79 -3.25
N ALA A 10 -13.60 17.77 -3.09
CA ALA A 10 -13.98 17.31 -1.77
C ALA A 10 -12.69 16.98 -1.03
N GLU A 11 -12.51 17.55 0.16
CA GLU A 11 -11.36 17.32 1.01
C GLU A 11 -11.31 15.82 1.38
N THR A 12 -10.61 15.02 0.58
CA THR A 12 -10.42 13.60 0.84
C THR A 12 -9.42 13.45 1.97
N LYS A 13 -9.89 12.88 3.09
CA LYS A 13 -9.04 12.51 4.22
C LYS A 13 -8.06 11.41 3.81
N ASP A 14 -6.77 11.71 3.83
CA ASP A 14 -5.67 10.79 3.48
C ASP A 14 -4.78 10.53 4.70
N PHE A 15 -4.75 9.29 5.17
CA PHE A 15 -3.92 8.84 6.27
C PHE A 15 -2.74 8.04 5.74
N ARG A 16 -1.54 8.30 6.26
CA ARG A 16 -0.33 7.57 5.88
C ARG A 16 0.25 6.89 7.10
N ILE A 17 0.33 5.57 7.03
CA ILE A 17 0.83 4.73 8.11
C ILE A 17 2.08 4.05 7.61
N ALA A 18 3.22 4.34 8.23
CA ALA A 18 4.45 3.62 7.95
C ALA A 18 4.50 2.33 8.76
N THR A 19 4.81 1.21 8.12
CA THR A 19 5.06 -0.06 8.80
C THR A 19 6.55 -0.23 9.04
N LEU A 20 6.94 -0.36 10.30
CA LEU A 20 8.34 -0.49 10.74
C LEU A 20 8.53 -1.82 11.47
N GLY A 21 9.76 -2.33 11.46
CA GLY A 21 10.13 -3.56 12.19
C GLY A 21 11.20 -4.39 11.48
N ASN A 22 11.67 -5.43 12.18
CA ASN A 22 12.76 -6.29 11.71
C ASN A 22 12.43 -7.06 10.42
N VAL A 23 13.43 -7.66 9.78
CA VAL A 23 13.22 -8.65 8.70
C VAL A 23 12.32 -9.76 9.20
N ASP A 24 11.45 -10.25 8.31
CA ASP A 24 10.48 -11.33 8.55
C ASP A 24 9.40 -11.07 9.61
N ALA A 25 9.30 -9.84 10.15
CA ALA A 25 8.21 -9.42 11.04
C ALA A 25 6.82 -9.33 10.36
N GLY A 26 6.68 -9.77 9.11
CA GLY A 26 5.39 -9.80 8.40
C GLY A 26 4.88 -8.45 7.86
N LYS A 27 5.67 -7.36 7.90
CA LYS A 27 5.26 -6.01 7.47
C LYS A 27 4.68 -5.97 6.05
N SER A 28 5.46 -6.43 5.08
CA SER A 28 5.08 -6.45 3.66
C SER A 28 3.97 -7.47 3.39
N THR A 29 3.91 -8.54 4.18
CA THR A 29 2.82 -9.52 4.11
C THR A 29 1.49 -8.88 4.53
N LEU A 30 1.47 -8.18 5.66
CA LEU A 30 0.29 -7.46 6.16
C LEU A 30 -0.17 -6.39 5.16
N ALA A 31 0.76 -5.59 4.64
CA ALA A 31 0.44 -4.58 3.63
C ALA A 31 -0.18 -5.20 2.36
N GLY A 32 0.32 -6.37 1.93
CA GLY A 32 -0.24 -7.15 0.82
C GLY A 32 -1.65 -7.68 1.12
N CYS A 33 -1.85 -8.24 2.32
CA CYS A 33 -3.15 -8.77 2.74
C CYS A 33 -4.22 -7.68 2.78
N LEU A 34 -3.92 -6.55 3.42
CA LEU A 34 -4.85 -5.44 3.59
C LEU A 34 -5.19 -4.76 2.26
N SER A 35 -4.19 -4.55 1.40
CA SER A 35 -4.44 -3.87 0.11
C SER A 35 -5.10 -4.74 -0.95
N ARG A 36 -4.95 -6.07 -0.88
CA ARG A 36 -5.55 -6.99 -1.85
C ARG A 36 -6.77 -7.73 -1.31
N GLY A 37 -7.05 -7.64 -0.02
CA GLY A 37 -8.15 -8.39 0.61
C GLY A 37 -7.93 -9.90 0.55
N ILE A 38 -6.69 -10.35 0.62
CA ILE A 38 -6.30 -11.77 0.54
C ILE A 38 -5.71 -12.23 1.88
N LEU A 39 -5.91 -13.51 2.20
CA LEU A 39 -5.28 -14.14 3.35
C LEU A 39 -3.82 -14.50 3.03
N ASP A 40 -2.99 -14.49 4.07
CA ASP A 40 -1.61 -14.96 3.95
C ASP A 40 -1.58 -16.48 3.83
N ASP A 41 -0.86 -16.98 2.82
CA ASP A 41 -0.66 -18.40 2.57
C ASP A 41 0.64 -18.93 3.19
N GLY A 42 1.41 -18.07 3.86
CA GLY A 42 2.72 -18.39 4.43
C GLY A 42 3.81 -18.62 3.39
N ARG A 43 3.49 -18.52 2.09
CA ARG A 43 4.44 -18.67 0.96
C ARG A 43 4.79 -17.34 0.33
N GLY A 44 4.29 -16.25 0.90
CA GLY A 44 4.54 -14.90 0.46
C GLY A 44 3.70 -14.49 -0.74
N HIS A 45 2.56 -15.14 -1.00
CA HIS A 45 1.65 -14.72 -2.06
C HIS A 45 1.15 -13.29 -1.86
N ALA A 46 0.73 -12.95 -0.64
CA ALA A 46 0.32 -11.59 -0.29
C ALA A 46 1.48 -10.58 -0.42
N ARG A 47 2.64 -10.92 0.15
CA ARG A 47 3.88 -10.13 0.04
C ARG A 47 4.28 -9.89 -1.42
N SER A 48 4.02 -10.84 -2.30
CA SER A 48 4.35 -10.79 -3.73
C SER A 48 3.74 -9.58 -4.44
N TYR A 49 2.60 -9.08 -3.96
CA TYR A 49 1.96 -7.87 -4.49
C TYR A 49 2.62 -6.59 -4.00
N VAL A 50 3.45 -6.62 -2.97
CA VAL A 50 4.18 -5.45 -2.46
C VAL A 50 5.53 -5.31 -3.16
N LEU A 51 6.21 -6.42 -3.45
CA LEU A 51 7.54 -6.42 -4.09
C LEU A 51 7.53 -5.70 -5.45
N LYS A 52 8.53 -4.83 -5.67
CA LYS A 52 8.64 -3.98 -6.86
C LYS A 52 9.71 -4.47 -7.82
N HIS A 53 10.83 -4.96 -7.29
CA HIS A 53 12.01 -5.27 -8.09
C HIS A 53 12.20 -6.77 -8.27
N ILE A 54 12.86 -7.15 -9.37
CA ILE A 54 13.12 -8.56 -9.70
C ILE A 54 13.96 -9.23 -8.59
N HIS A 55 14.97 -8.54 -8.04
CA HIS A 55 15.80 -9.08 -6.97
C HIS A 55 15.03 -9.29 -5.66
N GLU A 56 14.02 -8.46 -5.38
CA GLU A 56 13.12 -8.66 -4.23
C GLU A 56 12.28 -9.92 -4.40
N GLN A 57 11.75 -10.16 -5.59
CA GLN A 57 10.97 -11.35 -5.89
C GLN A 57 11.82 -12.62 -5.80
N LYS A 58 13.04 -12.60 -6.34
CA LYS A 58 13.97 -13.74 -6.28
C LYS A 58 14.36 -14.10 -4.83
N ARG A 59 14.56 -13.09 -3.97
CA ARG A 59 14.95 -13.30 -2.57
C ARG A 59 13.75 -13.47 -1.62
N GLY A 60 12.55 -13.09 -2.05
CA GLY A 60 11.38 -13.01 -1.18
C GLY A 60 11.51 -11.93 -0.09
N GLN A 61 12.32 -10.89 -0.28
CA GLN A 61 12.57 -9.86 0.74
C GLN A 61 12.36 -8.46 0.15
N THR A 62 11.86 -7.53 0.97
CA THR A 62 11.76 -6.12 0.59
C THR A 62 13.07 -5.39 0.77
N SER A 63 13.43 -4.59 -0.22
CA SER A 63 14.66 -3.77 -0.27
C SER A 63 14.37 -2.31 -0.68
N SER A 64 13.10 -1.99 -0.91
CA SER A 64 12.62 -0.71 -1.39
C SER A 64 11.36 -0.31 -0.63
N ILE A 65 11.12 0.99 -0.54
CA ILE A 65 9.91 1.51 0.09
C ILE A 65 8.73 1.27 -0.85
N SER A 66 7.68 0.65 -0.34
CA SER A 66 6.46 0.37 -1.12
C SER A 66 5.25 1.07 -0.53
N GLN A 67 4.27 1.38 -1.38
CA GLN A 67 3.03 2.03 -0.97
C GLN A 67 1.87 1.16 -1.39
N CYS A 68 0.99 0.89 -0.44
CA CYS A 68 -0.22 0.10 -0.63
C CYS A 68 -1.41 0.98 -0.21
N LEU A 69 -2.21 1.40 -1.18
CA LEU A 69 -3.35 2.29 -0.96
C LEU A 69 -4.62 1.47 -0.70
N LEU A 70 -5.31 1.78 0.38
CA LEU A 70 -6.66 1.34 0.66
C LEU A 70 -7.60 2.53 0.49
N GLY A 71 -8.63 2.35 -0.33
CA GLY A 71 -9.70 3.32 -0.50
C GLY A 71 -10.95 2.85 0.21
N TYR A 72 -11.69 3.77 0.81
CA TYR A 72 -12.95 3.48 1.49
C TYR A 72 -14.09 4.27 0.84
N ASN A 73 -15.25 3.64 0.75
CA ASN A 73 -16.49 4.27 0.33
C ASN A 73 -17.14 5.08 1.48
N LYS A 74 -18.30 5.68 1.22
CA LYS A 74 -19.03 6.49 2.21
C LYS A 74 -19.54 5.67 3.41
N GLU A 75 -19.70 4.37 3.24
CA GLU A 75 -20.17 3.42 4.26
C GLU A 75 -19.02 2.85 5.10
N GLY A 76 -17.77 3.26 4.84
CA GLY A 76 -16.60 2.73 5.54
C GLY A 76 -16.15 1.35 5.05
N GLN A 77 -16.62 0.89 3.89
CA GLN A 77 -16.20 -0.36 3.28
C GLN A 77 -14.97 -0.15 2.38
N VAL A 78 -14.07 -1.12 2.37
CA VAL A 78 -12.88 -1.11 1.51
C VAL A 78 -13.30 -1.30 0.06
N LEU A 79 -12.80 -0.42 -0.82
CA LEU A 79 -12.95 -0.56 -2.26
C LEU A 79 -12.15 -1.78 -2.74
N PRO A 80 -12.76 -2.67 -3.52
CA PRO A 80 -12.08 -3.86 -4.01
C PRO A 80 -10.92 -3.46 -4.96
N PRO A 81 -9.87 -4.30 -5.06
CA PRO A 81 -8.86 -4.16 -6.09
C PRO A 81 -9.51 -4.20 -7.47
N THR A 82 -9.08 -3.33 -8.38
CA THR A 82 -9.71 -3.20 -9.69
C THR A 82 -9.15 -4.18 -10.72
N ALA A 83 -7.94 -4.67 -10.52
CA ALA A 83 -7.36 -5.78 -11.28
C ALA A 83 -7.50 -7.10 -10.52
N GLY A 84 -7.79 -8.17 -11.27
CA GLY A 84 -7.72 -9.53 -10.75
C GLY A 84 -6.31 -9.93 -10.30
N PRO A 85 -6.17 -11.03 -9.54
CA PRO A 85 -4.90 -11.43 -8.92
C PRO A 85 -3.73 -11.59 -9.91
N GLU A 86 -3.99 -12.09 -11.12
CA GLU A 86 -2.94 -12.22 -12.15
C GLU A 86 -2.46 -10.87 -12.71
N GLN A 87 -3.36 -9.88 -12.81
CA GLN A 87 -3.10 -8.60 -13.47
C GLN A 87 -2.66 -7.50 -12.50
N ALA A 88 -2.96 -7.66 -11.22
CA ALA A 88 -2.66 -6.77 -10.11
C ALA A 88 -1.20 -6.26 -10.06
N ARG A 89 -0.23 -7.09 -10.48
CA ARG A 89 1.19 -6.69 -10.56
C ARG A 89 1.48 -5.76 -11.73
N LYS A 90 0.91 -6.05 -12.89
CA LYS A 90 1.13 -5.28 -14.13
C LYS A 90 0.37 -3.95 -14.10
N CYS A 91 -0.82 -3.96 -13.51
CA CYS A 91 -1.73 -2.81 -13.47
C CYS A 91 -1.63 -1.98 -12.19
N ARG A 92 -0.67 -2.24 -11.29
CA ARG A 92 -0.53 -1.58 -9.99
C ARG A 92 -0.80 -0.07 -10.00
N ARG A 93 -0.22 0.66 -10.96
CA ARG A 93 -0.37 2.13 -11.05
C ARG A 93 -1.79 2.55 -11.47
N LYS A 94 -2.41 1.78 -12.36
CA LYS A 94 -3.80 1.95 -12.78
C LYS A 94 -4.75 1.66 -11.61
N ASP A 95 -4.52 0.57 -10.90
CA ASP A 95 -5.30 0.20 -9.70
C ASP A 95 -5.25 1.32 -8.66
N LEU A 96 -4.06 1.84 -8.37
CA LEU A 96 -3.88 2.94 -7.41
C LEU A 96 -4.66 4.19 -7.82
N TYR A 97 -4.60 4.58 -9.09
CA TYR A 97 -5.29 5.77 -9.59
C TYR A 97 -6.81 5.62 -9.50
N GLU A 98 -7.31 4.43 -9.80
CA GLU A 98 -8.74 4.14 -9.75
C GLU A 98 -9.28 4.13 -8.31
N VAL A 99 -8.57 3.48 -7.39
CA VAL A 99 -8.90 3.51 -5.96
C VAL A 99 -8.80 4.94 -5.43
N ALA A 100 -7.75 5.68 -5.78
CA ALA A 100 -7.60 7.07 -5.36
C ALA A 100 -8.78 7.93 -5.83
N THR A 101 -9.15 7.85 -7.11
CA THR A 101 -10.23 8.69 -7.66
C THR A 101 -11.62 8.35 -7.13
N LYS A 102 -11.88 7.09 -6.77
CA LYS A 102 -13.18 6.65 -6.25
C LYS A 102 -13.31 6.75 -4.73
N ALA A 103 -12.21 6.69 -3.99
CA ALA A 103 -12.22 6.68 -2.53
C ALA A 103 -12.63 8.04 -1.94
N LEU A 104 -13.53 8.00 -0.96
CA LEU A 104 -13.85 9.17 -0.13
C LEU A 104 -12.83 9.34 1.00
N PHE A 105 -12.36 8.22 1.55
CA PHE A 105 -11.35 8.15 2.60
C PHE A 105 -10.23 7.21 2.18
N ARG A 106 -8.97 7.60 2.43
CA ARG A 106 -7.79 6.88 1.95
C ARG A 106 -6.84 6.56 3.09
N VAL A 107 -6.30 5.35 3.08
CA VAL A 107 -5.22 4.92 3.97
C VAL A 107 -4.09 4.36 3.12
N THR A 108 -2.94 5.00 3.14
CA THR A 108 -1.73 4.52 2.48
C THR A 108 -0.82 3.86 3.51
N LEU A 109 -0.61 2.55 3.34
CA LEU A 109 0.43 1.83 4.06
C LEU A 109 1.76 2.03 3.35
N VAL A 110 2.73 2.60 4.05
CA VAL A 110 4.09 2.81 3.57
C VAL A 110 4.97 1.69 4.16
N ASP A 111 5.26 0.69 3.35
CA ASP A 111 6.10 -0.43 3.72
C ASP A 111 7.57 -0.02 3.71
N LEU A 112 8.16 0.10 4.90
CA LEU A 112 9.58 0.37 5.08
C LEU A 112 10.34 -0.94 5.21
N TYR A 113 11.43 -1.06 4.45
CA TYR A 113 12.36 -2.16 4.59
C TYR A 113 13.27 -1.96 5.81
N GLU A 114 13.96 -3.02 6.23
CA GLU A 114 14.69 -3.06 7.51
C GLU A 114 15.74 -1.95 7.64
N VAL A 115 16.54 -1.70 6.60
CA VAL A 115 17.60 -0.69 6.66
C VAL A 115 17.01 0.72 6.82
N ALA A 116 15.90 1.03 6.15
CA ALA A 116 15.20 2.30 6.34
C ALA A 116 14.63 2.43 7.76
N THR A 117 14.13 1.33 8.33
CA THR A 117 13.66 1.31 9.72
C THR A 117 14.80 1.63 10.69
N LYS A 118 15.97 1.01 10.52
CA LYS A 118 17.16 1.26 11.36
C LYS A 118 17.66 2.71 11.26
N ALA A 119 17.63 3.30 10.07
CA ALA A 119 17.97 4.71 9.89
C ALA A 119 17.03 5.62 10.68
N LEU A 120 15.72 5.33 10.68
CA LEU A 120 14.73 6.12 11.39
C LEU A 120 14.92 6.08 12.91
N PHE A 121 15.11 4.87 13.47
CA PHE A 121 15.40 4.71 14.90
C PHE A 121 16.70 5.37 15.33
N ARG A 122 17.72 5.38 14.46
CA ARG A 122 18.99 6.07 14.73
C ARG A 122 18.82 7.59 14.79
N VAL A 123 17.91 8.17 14.01
CA VAL A 123 17.62 9.62 14.09
C VAL A 123 16.84 9.92 15.37
N THR A 124 15.79 9.16 15.67
CA THR A 124 14.90 9.49 16.80
C THR A 124 15.47 9.20 18.19
N LEU A 125 16.45 8.29 18.33
CA LEU A 125 17.04 7.94 19.64
C LEU A 125 18.31 8.72 19.97
N VAL A 126 18.89 9.45 19.00
CA VAL A 126 20.05 10.32 19.24
C VAL A 126 19.61 11.77 19.48
N ASP A 127 18.38 12.11 19.08
CA ASP A 127 17.75 13.41 19.30
C ASP A 127 16.89 13.48 20.60
N LEU A 128 17.03 12.50 21.51
CA LEU A 128 16.42 12.44 22.85
C LEU A 128 17.51 12.29 23.92
#